data_AF-A0A8J7NWX6-F1
#
_entry.id   AF-A0A8J7NWX6-F1
#
_cell.length_a   1.000
_cell.length_b   1.000
_cell.length_c   1.000
_cell.angle_alpha   90.00
_cell.angle_beta   90.00
_cell.angle_gamma   90.00
#
_symmetry.space_group_name_H-M   'P 1'
#
loop_
_entity.id
_entity.type
_entity.pdbx_description
1 polymer ?
#
loop_
_entity_poly.entity_id
_entity_poly.type
_entity_poly.pdbx_seq_one_letter_code
_entity_poly.pdbx_strand_id
1 'polypeptide(L)'
;LMAIGQKLTEVAFTYSHTQCILYALGVGMSTKDPDYLKFLYEGHEDFSCLPTFGVIASQPSMMDGGLSSVPGLNFDYTKLLHGEQYLELFTSLPTSGKLTSQATVVDVLDKGSGALIILDVHTYNGKELLCYNQFSLFVVGAGGFGGKRTSEKAKGTVRPPNRPPDAVITEETNKDQAALYRLSGDWNPLHIDPNFAAMGGFKKPILHGLCSFGFAARHVLKHYANNDVSKFKSINLRDLVKETGELVLSEAYVDLRDTLEEGKDAEKLVILQTRPKLKEETSVNAVFQWEIAKGGNTAAMWTIDLKSGSGSLYKGASQSKADVTFTLSDEDFMEVVQGKLNPQKAFFAGKLKMKGNIMLSQKLEAILKDYAKL
;
A
#
# COMPACT_ATOMS: atom_id res chain seq x y z
N LEU A 1 -0.99 -8.87 30.81
CA LEU A 1 -0.54 -10.02 29.99
C LEU A 1 0.95 -10.24 30.25
N MET A 2 1.39 -11.49 30.49
CA MET A 2 2.78 -11.82 30.83
C MET A 2 3.80 -11.45 29.73
N ALA A 3 3.33 -11.29 28.48
CA ALA A 3 4.15 -10.89 27.34
C ALA A 3 4.60 -9.42 27.37
N ILE A 4 3.89 -8.53 28.08
CA ILE A 4 4.22 -7.09 28.08
C ILE A 4 5.54 -6.86 28.82
N GLY A 5 6.46 -6.16 28.18
CA GLY A 5 7.82 -5.88 28.66
C GLY A 5 8.83 -6.98 28.36
N GLN A 6 8.42 -8.10 27.75
CA GLN A 6 9.34 -9.16 27.38
C GLN A 6 10.28 -8.69 26.27
N LYS A 7 11.58 -8.86 26.50
CA LYS A 7 12.62 -8.68 25.49
C LYS A 7 12.79 -9.98 24.72
N LEU A 8 12.85 -9.87 23.40
CA LEU A 8 13.15 -11.01 22.53
C LEU A 8 14.67 -11.18 22.43
N THR A 9 15.08 -12.37 21.99
CA THR A 9 16.48 -12.67 21.71
C THR A 9 17.05 -11.65 20.72
N GLU A 10 18.26 -11.20 21.01
CA GLU A 10 19.00 -10.31 20.13
C GLU A 10 19.35 -11.04 18.81
N VAL A 11 19.10 -10.40 17.67
CA VAL A 11 19.34 -10.98 16.34
C VAL A 11 20.31 -10.11 15.57
N ALA A 12 21.32 -10.74 14.96
CA ALA A 12 22.27 -10.07 14.09
C ALA A 12 21.84 -10.18 12.62
N PHE A 13 21.98 -9.08 11.88
CA PHE A 13 21.69 -8.99 10.45
C PHE A 13 22.94 -8.51 9.71
N THR A 14 23.51 -9.36 8.85
CA THR A 14 24.69 -9.01 8.05
C THR A 14 24.28 -8.77 6.61
N TYR A 15 24.76 -7.68 6.02
CA TYR A 15 24.40 -7.30 4.66
C TYR A 15 25.54 -6.57 3.95
N SER A 16 25.45 -6.53 2.63
CA SER A 16 26.31 -5.76 1.73
C SER A 16 25.48 -4.88 0.81
N HIS A 17 26.16 -4.19 -0.12
CA HIS A 17 25.53 -3.44 -1.19
C HIS A 17 24.51 -4.29 -1.98
N THR A 18 24.71 -5.61 -2.05
CA THR A 18 23.80 -6.54 -2.73
C THR A 18 22.40 -6.49 -2.12
N GLN A 19 22.25 -6.53 -0.79
CA GLN A 19 20.95 -6.44 -0.15
C GLN A 19 20.35 -5.04 -0.27
N CYS A 20 21.16 -3.99 -0.22
CA CYS A 20 20.69 -2.61 -0.45
C CYS A 20 20.07 -2.45 -1.84
N ILE A 21 20.76 -2.92 -2.88
CA ILE A 21 20.30 -2.85 -4.28
C ILE A 21 19.08 -3.75 -4.48
N LEU A 22 19.10 -4.97 -3.94
CA LEU A 22 17.98 -5.90 -4.03
C LEU A 22 16.71 -5.31 -3.41
N TYR A 23 16.83 -4.68 -2.24
CA TYR A 23 15.72 -3.98 -1.61
C TYR A 23 15.25 -2.80 -2.46
N ALA A 24 16.18 -1.96 -2.95
CA ALA A 24 15.85 -0.82 -3.80
C ALA A 24 15.04 -1.23 -5.05
N LEU A 25 15.46 -2.29 -5.74
CA LEU A 25 14.70 -2.89 -6.85
C LEU A 25 13.35 -3.45 -6.38
N GLY A 26 13.34 -4.14 -5.23
CA GLY A 26 12.15 -4.72 -4.62
C GLY A 26 11.09 -3.70 -4.21
N VAL A 27 11.47 -2.44 -4.02
CA VAL A 27 10.54 -1.32 -3.77
C VAL A 27 10.38 -0.40 -4.98
N GLY A 28 10.76 -0.85 -6.18
CA GLY A 28 10.43 -0.20 -7.44
C GLY A 28 11.42 0.85 -7.93
N MET A 29 12.66 0.89 -7.41
CA MET A 29 13.70 1.65 -8.11
C MET A 29 14.08 0.97 -9.42
N SER A 30 14.31 1.78 -10.44
CA SER A 30 14.59 1.33 -11.79
C SER A 30 15.59 2.24 -12.46
N THR A 31 16.45 1.68 -13.30
CA THR A 31 17.40 2.42 -14.15
C THR A 31 16.73 3.31 -15.20
N LYS A 32 15.39 3.22 -15.36
CA LYS A 32 14.61 4.19 -16.14
C LYS A 32 14.74 5.62 -15.62
N ASP A 33 14.97 5.77 -14.32
CA ASP A 33 15.16 7.05 -13.66
C ASP A 33 16.65 7.21 -13.31
N PRO A 34 17.36 8.15 -13.95
CA PRO A 34 18.80 8.32 -13.72
C PRO A 34 19.13 8.70 -12.28
N ASP A 35 18.20 9.37 -11.57
CA ASP A 35 18.40 9.76 -10.17
C ASP A 35 18.45 8.54 -9.22
N TYR A 36 18.03 7.37 -9.69
CA TYR A 36 18.06 6.13 -8.92
C TYR A 36 19.36 5.35 -9.05
N LEU A 37 20.27 5.75 -9.94
CA LEU A 37 21.55 5.05 -10.10
C LEU A 37 22.35 4.99 -8.78
N LYS A 38 22.27 6.04 -7.96
CA LYS A 38 22.88 6.09 -6.62
C LYS A 38 22.37 5.04 -5.62
N PHE A 39 21.29 4.33 -5.91
CA PHE A 39 20.77 3.24 -5.07
C PHE A 39 20.91 1.87 -5.74
N LEU A 40 21.30 1.84 -7.02
CA LEU A 40 21.32 0.64 -7.85
C LEU A 40 22.73 0.24 -8.30
N TYR A 41 23.71 1.13 -8.17
CA TYR A 41 25.09 0.90 -8.58
C TYR A 41 26.05 1.20 -7.43
N GLU A 42 26.69 0.17 -6.90
CA GLU A 42 27.64 0.22 -5.80
C GLU A 42 28.91 1.03 -6.12
N GLY A 43 29.20 1.26 -7.40
CA GLY A 43 30.30 2.12 -7.86
C GLY A 43 29.93 3.60 -8.03
N HIS A 44 28.68 3.99 -7.79
CA HIS A 44 28.27 5.39 -7.79
C HIS A 44 28.92 6.14 -6.62
N GLU A 45 29.42 7.37 -6.85
CA GLU A 45 30.13 8.15 -5.81
C GLU A 45 29.27 8.39 -4.57
N ASP A 46 27.98 8.67 -4.77
CA ASP A 46 26.97 8.81 -3.71
C ASP A 46 26.16 7.54 -3.43
N PHE A 47 26.75 6.34 -3.64
CA PHE A 47 26.02 5.09 -3.42
C PHE A 47 25.42 5.04 -2.01
N SER A 48 24.11 4.90 -1.94
CA SER A 48 23.33 5.07 -0.71
C SER A 48 22.37 3.90 -0.51
N CYS A 49 22.13 3.55 0.76
CA CYS A 49 21.06 2.62 1.13
C CYS A 49 19.75 3.40 1.29
N LEU A 50 18.62 2.83 0.82
CA LEU A 50 17.32 3.44 1.04
C LEU A 50 16.97 3.48 2.53
N PRO A 51 16.44 4.60 3.08
CA PRO A 51 16.13 4.71 4.50
C PRO A 51 15.24 3.59 5.05
N THR A 52 14.23 3.16 4.28
CA THR A 52 13.28 2.12 4.67
C THR A 52 13.87 0.71 4.70
N PHE A 53 15.10 0.51 4.24
CA PHE A 53 15.86 -0.71 4.51
C PHE A 53 16.08 -0.96 6.01
N GLY A 54 15.97 0.09 6.84
CA GLY A 54 15.98 -0.02 8.29
C GLY A 54 14.86 -0.91 8.85
N VAL A 55 13.76 -1.09 8.12
CA VAL A 55 12.72 -2.07 8.49
C VAL A 55 13.23 -3.51 8.25
N ILE A 56 13.87 -3.75 7.10
CA ILE A 56 14.40 -5.06 6.70
C ILE A 56 15.45 -5.55 7.70
N ALA A 57 16.38 -4.69 8.11
CA ALA A 57 17.41 -5.05 9.08
C ALA A 57 16.85 -5.40 10.47
N SER A 58 15.68 -4.86 10.83
CA SER A 58 15.01 -5.12 12.10
C SER A 58 14.08 -6.33 12.05
N GLN A 59 13.53 -6.67 10.88
CA GLN A 59 12.50 -7.69 10.70
C GLN A 59 12.87 -9.10 11.21
N PRO A 60 14.12 -9.60 11.10
CA PRO A 60 14.50 -10.91 11.63
C PRO A 60 14.24 -11.07 13.14
N SER A 61 14.34 -9.99 13.92
CA SER A 61 14.05 -10.01 15.36
C SER A 61 12.61 -10.39 15.70
N MET A 62 11.70 -10.30 14.73
CA MET A 62 10.30 -10.70 14.84
C MET A 62 10.04 -12.08 14.21
N MET A 63 10.62 -12.36 13.04
CA MET A 63 10.27 -13.52 12.20
C MET A 63 11.08 -14.79 12.49
N ASP A 64 12.34 -14.69 12.92
CA ASP A 64 13.22 -15.86 13.16
C ASP A 64 12.95 -16.50 14.53
N GLY A 65 11.68 -16.87 14.76
CA GLY A 65 11.21 -17.44 16.02
C GLY A 65 11.05 -16.42 17.15
N GLY A 66 11.29 -15.13 16.87
CA GLY A 66 11.23 -14.03 17.85
C GLY A 66 9.89 -14.01 18.60
N LEU A 67 8.78 -13.84 17.89
CA LEU A 67 7.45 -13.82 18.53
C LEU A 67 7.08 -15.15 19.19
N SER A 68 7.47 -16.29 18.61
CA SER A 68 7.14 -17.62 19.15
C SER A 68 7.87 -17.93 20.44
N SER A 69 8.97 -17.22 20.72
CA SER A 69 9.73 -17.36 21.96
C SER A 69 9.11 -16.62 23.14
N VAL A 70 8.12 -15.73 22.91
CA VAL A 70 7.56 -14.87 23.95
C VAL A 70 6.55 -15.64 24.80
N PRO A 71 6.78 -15.80 26.12
CA PRO A 71 5.84 -16.48 27.00
C PRO A 71 4.47 -15.81 27.01
N GLY A 72 3.42 -16.60 26.75
CA GLY A 72 2.04 -16.13 26.73
C GLY A 72 1.53 -15.61 25.38
N LEU A 73 2.37 -15.58 24.35
CA LEU A 73 1.93 -15.36 22.96
C LEU A 73 1.84 -16.71 22.24
N ASN A 74 0.65 -17.32 22.28
CA ASN A 74 0.35 -18.51 21.49
C ASN A 74 -0.83 -18.21 20.55
N PHE A 75 -0.53 -18.01 19.28
CA PHE A 75 -1.51 -17.70 18.25
C PHE A 75 -1.15 -18.35 16.91
N ASP A 76 -2.16 -18.44 16.05
CA ASP A 76 -2.00 -18.92 14.69
C ASP A 76 -1.34 -17.85 13.81
N TYR A 77 -0.11 -18.10 13.35
CA TYR A 77 0.65 -17.19 12.50
C TYR A 77 0.00 -16.95 11.13
N THR A 78 -0.88 -17.85 10.68
CA THR A 78 -1.65 -17.63 9.44
C THR A 78 -2.67 -16.51 9.59
N LYS A 79 -2.98 -16.10 10.83
CA LYS A 79 -3.89 -15.00 11.18
C LYS A 79 -3.16 -13.73 11.63
N LEU A 80 -1.83 -13.71 11.52
CA LEU A 80 -1.01 -12.56 11.85
C LEU A 80 -0.96 -11.60 10.65
N LEU A 81 -1.47 -10.40 10.84
CA LEU A 81 -1.43 -9.31 9.88
C LEU A 81 -0.50 -8.21 10.39
N HIS A 82 0.17 -7.54 9.47
CA HIS A 82 0.88 -6.29 9.77
C HIS A 82 -0.10 -5.13 9.65
N GLY A 83 -0.35 -4.41 10.74
CA GLY A 83 -1.32 -3.32 10.81
C GLY A 83 -0.72 -1.92 10.73
N GLU A 84 0.39 -1.65 11.42
CA GLU A 84 1.06 -0.34 11.37
C GLU A 84 2.59 -0.50 11.43
N GLN A 85 3.29 0.44 10.80
CA GLN A 85 4.75 0.52 10.79
C GLN A 85 5.20 1.93 11.12
N TYR A 86 6.07 2.05 12.12
CA TYR A 86 6.88 3.23 12.36
C TYR A 86 8.36 2.90 12.13
N LEU A 87 9.09 3.82 11.49
CA LEU A 87 10.54 3.79 11.37
C LEU A 87 11.10 5.17 11.69
N GLU A 88 12.16 5.22 12.48
CA GLU A 88 12.96 6.41 12.74
C GLU A 88 14.45 6.08 12.58
N LEU A 89 15.16 6.93 11.83
CA LEU A 89 16.60 6.85 11.63
C LEU A 89 17.28 7.96 12.43
N PHE A 90 18.23 7.58 13.27
CA PHE A 90 19.09 8.51 13.99
C PHE A 90 20.29 8.94 13.15
N THR A 91 20.71 8.08 12.22
CA THR A 91 21.75 8.33 11.21
C THR A 91 21.45 7.56 9.92
N SER A 92 22.11 7.93 8.82
CA SER A 92 21.98 7.23 7.54
C SER A 92 22.45 5.78 7.67
N LEU A 93 21.74 4.86 7.02
CA LEU A 93 22.13 3.46 7.02
C LEU A 93 23.43 3.25 6.24
N PRO A 94 24.39 2.47 6.76
CA PRO A 94 25.57 2.12 5.99
C PRO A 94 25.19 1.22 4.80
N THR A 95 26.04 1.16 3.78
CA THR A 95 25.82 0.35 2.56
C THR A 95 26.28 -1.10 2.70
N SER A 96 26.87 -1.44 3.84
CA SER A 96 27.22 -2.80 4.26
C SER A 96 27.47 -2.81 5.76
N GLY A 97 27.40 -3.98 6.38
CA GLY A 97 27.77 -4.12 7.79
C GLY A 97 27.05 -5.26 8.49
N LYS A 98 27.27 -5.32 9.79
CA LYS A 98 26.58 -6.23 10.70
C LYS A 98 25.84 -5.40 11.74
N LEU A 99 24.52 -5.46 11.69
CA LEU A 99 23.64 -4.78 12.63
C LEU A 99 23.10 -5.76 13.66
N THR A 100 22.72 -5.23 14.81
CA THR A 100 22.19 -6.02 15.92
C THR A 100 20.88 -5.42 16.36
N SER A 101 19.82 -6.22 16.40
CA SER A 101 18.46 -5.78 16.70
C SER A 101 17.96 -6.38 18.01
N GLN A 102 17.42 -5.52 18.88
CA GLN A 102 16.78 -5.90 20.14
C GLN A 102 15.30 -5.52 20.10
N ALA A 103 14.43 -6.54 20.12
CA ALA A 103 12.99 -6.35 20.13
C ALA A 103 12.39 -6.46 21.55
N THR A 104 11.32 -5.73 21.80
CA THR A 104 10.55 -5.74 23.07
C THR A 104 9.06 -5.68 22.76
N VAL A 105 8.27 -6.55 23.37
CA VAL A 105 6.79 -6.45 23.33
C VAL A 105 6.37 -5.32 24.27
N VAL A 106 6.09 -4.13 23.74
CA VAL A 106 5.82 -2.95 24.56
C VAL A 106 4.39 -2.89 25.07
N ASP A 107 3.46 -3.48 24.32
CA ASP A 107 2.06 -3.57 24.70
C ASP A 107 1.29 -4.65 23.94
N VAL A 108 0.15 -5.06 24.49
CA VAL A 108 -0.82 -5.92 23.83
C VAL A 108 -2.23 -5.40 24.08
N LEU A 109 -2.94 -5.04 23.02
CA LEU A 109 -4.25 -4.40 23.07
C LEU A 109 -5.36 -5.34 22.61
N ASP A 110 -6.52 -5.22 23.25
CA ASP A 110 -7.73 -5.92 22.83
C ASP A 110 -8.53 -5.03 21.87
N LYS A 111 -8.71 -5.49 20.63
CA LYS A 111 -9.49 -4.78 19.61
C LYS A 111 -10.88 -5.41 19.41
N GLY A 112 -11.27 -6.36 20.25
CA GLY A 112 -12.52 -7.11 20.16
C GLY A 112 -12.40 -8.26 19.17
N SER A 113 -12.27 -7.98 17.88
CA SER A 113 -12.13 -9.00 16.83
C SER A 113 -10.73 -9.60 16.71
N GLY A 114 -9.74 -9.06 17.44
CA GLY A 114 -8.35 -9.51 17.41
C GLY A 114 -7.52 -8.85 18.50
N ALA A 115 -6.28 -9.32 18.64
CA ALA A 115 -5.27 -8.72 19.51
C ALA A 115 -4.31 -7.86 18.67
N LEU A 116 -3.92 -6.69 19.17
CA LEU A 116 -2.83 -5.89 18.59
C LEU A 116 -1.59 -6.00 19.47
N ILE A 117 -0.53 -6.60 18.96
CA ILE A 117 0.76 -6.73 19.62
C ILE A 117 1.65 -5.59 19.11
N ILE A 118 2.18 -4.77 20.01
CA ILE A 118 3.08 -3.67 19.66
C ILE A 118 4.50 -4.08 20.04
N LEU A 119 5.40 -4.10 19.05
CA LEU A 119 6.81 -4.43 19.21
C LEU A 119 7.67 -3.22 18.90
N ASP A 120 8.52 -2.85 19.84
CA ASP A 120 9.62 -1.92 19.60
C ASP A 120 10.88 -2.70 19.24
N VAL A 121 11.61 -2.26 18.22
CA VAL A 121 12.88 -2.85 17.81
C VAL A 121 13.92 -1.75 17.66
N HIS A 122 15.00 -1.86 18.43
CA HIS A 122 16.16 -0.97 18.35
C HIS A 122 17.28 -1.69 17.63
N THR A 123 17.82 -1.08 16.57
CA THR A 123 18.88 -1.67 15.75
C THR A 123 20.15 -0.85 15.84
N TYR A 124 21.26 -1.52 16.14
CA TYR A 124 22.55 -0.93 16.44
C TYR A 124 23.62 -1.32 15.42
N ASN A 125 24.57 -0.42 15.19
CA ASN A 125 25.86 -0.70 14.56
C ASN A 125 26.96 -0.59 15.62
N GLY A 126 27.41 -1.74 16.12
CA GLY A 126 28.24 -1.77 17.32
C GLY A 126 27.48 -1.21 18.52
N LYS A 127 27.86 -0.02 19.00
CA LYS A 127 27.21 0.67 20.14
C LYS A 127 26.29 1.81 19.72
N GLU A 128 26.31 2.20 18.45
CA GLU A 128 25.52 3.32 17.94
C GLU A 128 24.11 2.83 17.59
N LEU A 129 23.09 3.51 18.10
CA LEU A 129 21.70 3.27 17.71
C LEU A 129 21.47 3.86 16.33
N LEU A 130 21.23 3.00 15.32
CA LEU A 130 21.00 3.45 13.95
C LEU A 130 19.53 3.79 13.71
N CYS A 131 18.64 2.88 14.08
CA CYS A 131 17.22 3.04 13.85
C CYS A 131 16.36 2.43 14.95
N TYR A 132 15.15 2.95 15.04
CA TYR A 132 14.07 2.44 15.85
C TYR A 132 12.88 2.13 14.97
N ASN A 133 12.33 0.93 15.14
CA ASN A 133 11.10 0.49 14.48
C ASN A 133 10.03 0.20 15.52
N GLN A 134 8.78 0.53 15.20
CA GLN A 134 7.62 0.00 15.93
C GLN A 134 6.73 -0.76 14.97
N PHE A 135 6.60 -2.06 15.21
CA PHE A 135 5.72 -2.96 14.47
C PHE A 135 4.41 -3.13 15.24
N SER A 136 3.28 -2.85 14.60
CA SER A 136 1.96 -3.16 15.16
C SER A 136 1.36 -4.35 14.42
N LEU A 137 1.27 -5.47 15.12
CA LEU A 137 0.86 -6.76 14.55
C LEU A 137 -0.52 -7.12 15.04
N PHE A 138 -1.44 -7.37 14.12
CA PHE A 138 -2.82 -7.70 14.42
C PHE A 138 -3.06 -9.20 14.25
N VAL A 139 -3.46 -9.87 15.33
CA VAL A 139 -3.80 -11.29 15.32
C VAL A 139 -5.32 -11.43 15.25
N VAL A 140 -5.83 -11.83 14.08
CA VAL A 140 -7.26 -12.00 13.85
C VAL A 140 -7.83 -13.10 14.76
N GLY A 141 -8.93 -12.80 15.44
CA GLY A 141 -9.64 -13.74 16.33
C GLY A 141 -9.06 -13.87 17.73
N ALA A 142 -7.91 -13.26 18.03
CA ALA A 142 -7.27 -13.33 19.36
C ALA A 142 -7.73 -12.22 20.33
N GLY A 143 -8.84 -11.54 20.04
CA GLY A 143 -9.41 -10.49 20.90
C GLY A 143 -10.38 -11.03 21.96
N GLY A 144 -11.07 -10.13 22.67
CA GLY A 144 -12.10 -10.49 23.66
C GLY A 144 -11.58 -10.93 25.03
N PHE A 145 -10.30 -10.67 25.31
CA PHE A 145 -9.66 -10.99 26.59
C PHE A 145 -9.81 -9.87 27.64
N GLY A 146 -10.54 -8.80 27.33
CA GLY A 146 -10.83 -7.70 28.27
C GLY A 146 -9.65 -6.75 28.48
N GLY A 147 -8.72 -6.69 27.52
CA GLY A 147 -7.58 -5.78 27.56
C GLY A 147 -7.94 -4.33 27.25
N LYS A 148 -6.98 -3.43 27.47
CA LYS A 148 -7.12 -2.02 27.08
C LYS A 148 -7.15 -1.88 25.54
N ARG A 149 -7.85 -0.86 25.04
CA ARG A 149 -8.02 -0.62 23.59
C ARG A 149 -6.95 0.29 22.98
N THR A 150 -6.23 1.06 23.79
CA THR A 150 -5.23 2.06 23.38
C THR A 150 -3.94 1.88 24.18
N SER A 151 -2.84 2.41 23.63
CA SER A 151 -1.53 2.47 24.29
C SER A 151 -0.94 3.86 24.12
N GLU A 152 -0.38 4.43 25.19
CA GLU A 152 0.44 5.64 25.13
C GLU A 152 1.82 5.37 24.52
N LYS A 153 2.23 4.09 24.42
CA LYS A 153 3.50 3.67 23.80
C LYS A 153 3.38 3.54 22.28
N ALA A 154 2.16 3.48 21.74
CA ALA A 154 1.95 3.38 20.30
C ALA A 154 2.33 4.70 19.62
N LYS A 155 3.18 4.63 18.59
CA LYS A 155 3.46 5.75 17.69
C LYS A 155 2.22 5.99 16.82
N GLY A 156 1.43 6.98 17.22
CA GLY A 156 0.18 7.31 16.54
C GLY A 156 0.40 7.75 15.09
N THR A 157 -0.52 7.34 14.21
CA THR A 157 -0.63 7.93 12.88
C THR A 157 -1.34 9.28 12.93
N VAL A 158 -1.01 10.13 11.97
CA VAL A 158 -1.66 11.42 11.78
C VAL A 158 -2.95 11.19 10.96
N ARG A 159 -3.81 12.21 10.85
CA ARG A 159 -4.87 12.27 9.84
C ARG A 159 -4.40 13.14 8.67
N PRO A 160 -4.72 12.79 7.42
CA PRO A 160 -4.32 13.62 6.30
C PRO A 160 -4.90 15.04 6.45
N PRO A 161 -4.15 16.09 6.08
CA PRO A 161 -4.67 17.46 6.05
C PRO A 161 -5.99 17.54 5.27
N ASN A 162 -6.95 18.33 5.77
CA ASN A 162 -8.25 18.51 5.12
C ASN A 162 -8.17 19.53 3.96
N ARG A 163 -7.34 19.24 2.96
CA ARG A 163 -7.09 20.03 1.76
C ARG A 163 -6.59 19.15 0.62
N PRO A 164 -6.58 19.62 -0.65
CA PRO A 164 -5.97 18.87 -1.75
C PRO A 164 -4.49 18.53 -1.48
N PRO A 165 -3.99 17.38 -1.96
CA PRO A 165 -2.57 17.02 -1.90
C PRO A 165 -1.70 18.05 -2.63
N ASP A 166 -0.49 18.26 -2.12
CA ASP A 166 0.50 19.12 -2.79
C ASP A 166 1.08 18.42 -4.03
N ALA A 167 1.19 17.09 -3.97
CA ALA A 167 1.58 16.25 -5.08
C ALA A 167 0.89 14.89 -5.03
N VAL A 168 0.68 14.31 -6.20
CA VAL A 168 0.17 12.94 -6.36
C VAL A 168 1.12 12.20 -7.29
N ILE A 169 1.70 11.12 -6.80
CA ILE A 169 2.64 10.29 -7.57
C ILE A 169 2.00 8.92 -7.77
N THR A 170 1.95 8.49 -9.03
CA THR A 170 1.41 7.19 -9.41
C THR A 170 2.54 6.37 -10.01
N GLU A 171 2.72 5.16 -9.49
CA GLU A 171 3.64 4.19 -10.07
C GLU A 171 2.97 2.81 -10.15
N GLU A 172 3.24 2.13 -11.26
CA GLU A 172 2.77 0.78 -11.49
C GLU A 172 3.77 -0.22 -10.90
N THR A 173 3.26 -1.14 -10.08
CA THR A 173 4.06 -2.25 -9.55
C THR A 173 4.25 -3.33 -10.61
N ASN A 174 5.40 -4.00 -10.62
CA ASN A 174 5.61 -5.16 -11.47
C ASN A 174 4.66 -6.31 -11.09
N LYS A 175 4.23 -7.13 -12.06
CA LYS A 175 3.49 -8.38 -11.79
C LYS A 175 4.24 -9.31 -10.81
N ASP A 176 5.57 -9.28 -10.83
CA ASP A 176 6.46 -10.10 -10.01
C ASP A 176 7.01 -9.30 -8.80
N GLN A 177 6.41 -8.15 -8.45
CA GLN A 177 6.92 -7.25 -7.39
C GLN A 177 7.04 -7.97 -6.03
N ALA A 178 6.01 -8.74 -5.66
CA ALA A 178 6.02 -9.52 -4.41
C ALA A 178 7.08 -10.62 -4.43
N ALA A 179 7.30 -11.25 -5.60
CA ALA A 179 8.31 -12.28 -5.79
C ALA A 179 9.74 -11.74 -5.68
N LEU A 180 9.95 -10.48 -6.07
CA LEU A 180 11.22 -9.77 -5.91
C LEU A 180 11.40 -9.25 -4.47
N TYR A 181 10.39 -8.56 -3.92
CA TYR A 181 10.48 -7.93 -2.60
C TYR A 181 10.76 -8.95 -1.49
N ARG A 182 10.11 -10.13 -1.53
CA ARG A 182 10.31 -11.20 -0.53
C ARG A 182 11.76 -11.67 -0.39
N LEU A 183 12.58 -11.50 -1.44
CA LEU A 183 14.02 -11.81 -1.37
C LEU A 183 14.78 -10.92 -0.38
N SER A 184 14.14 -9.85 0.11
CA SER A 184 14.66 -8.99 1.17
C SER A 184 14.44 -9.55 2.58
N GLY A 185 13.62 -10.61 2.76
CA GLY A 185 13.51 -11.30 4.05
C GLY A 185 12.12 -11.80 4.45
N ASP A 186 11.04 -11.26 3.86
CA ASP A 186 9.67 -11.69 4.17
C ASP A 186 9.19 -12.81 3.24
N TRP A 187 9.40 -14.05 3.69
CA TRP A 187 9.09 -15.25 2.93
C TRP A 187 7.65 -15.73 3.07
N ASN A 188 6.75 -14.97 3.71
CA ASN A 188 5.37 -15.39 3.98
C ASN A 188 4.67 -15.87 2.69
N PRO A 189 4.15 -17.12 2.66
CA PRO A 189 3.49 -17.68 1.47
C PRO A 189 2.29 -16.86 0.98
N LEU A 190 1.68 -16.05 1.84
CA LEU A 190 0.59 -15.12 1.49
C LEU A 190 0.90 -14.25 0.26
N HIS A 191 2.18 -13.96 0.02
CA HIS A 191 2.63 -13.06 -1.04
C HIS A 191 3.05 -13.77 -2.33
N ILE A 192 2.97 -15.11 -2.39
CA ILE A 192 3.44 -15.87 -3.57
C ILE A 192 2.60 -17.11 -3.91
N ASP A 193 2.04 -17.80 -2.91
CA ASP A 193 1.27 -19.04 -3.09
C ASP A 193 -0.24 -18.73 -3.14
N PRO A 194 -0.92 -18.96 -4.28
CA PRO A 194 -2.35 -18.72 -4.42
C PRO A 194 -3.22 -19.54 -3.46
N ASN A 195 -2.83 -20.77 -3.12
CA ASN A 195 -3.60 -21.61 -2.20
C ASN A 195 -3.56 -21.05 -0.79
N PHE A 196 -2.37 -20.60 -0.36
CA PHE A 196 -2.20 -19.99 0.95
C PHE A 196 -2.92 -18.65 1.04
N ALA A 197 -2.84 -17.82 -0.01
CA ALA A 197 -3.60 -16.57 -0.09
C ALA A 197 -5.12 -16.80 0.03
N ALA A 198 -5.65 -17.82 -0.65
CA ALA A 198 -7.06 -18.19 -0.57
C ALA A 198 -7.48 -18.62 0.85
N MET A 199 -6.62 -19.35 1.58
CA MET A 199 -6.87 -19.71 2.98
C MET A 199 -6.98 -18.48 3.89
N GLY A 200 -6.24 -17.41 3.58
CA GLY A 200 -6.28 -16.13 4.27
C GLY A 200 -7.48 -15.24 3.89
N GLY A 201 -8.32 -15.66 2.94
CA GLY A 201 -9.47 -14.87 2.45
C GLY A 201 -9.21 -14.10 1.15
N PHE A 202 -7.97 -14.11 0.64
CA PHE A 202 -7.58 -13.33 -0.52
C PHE A 202 -7.82 -14.09 -1.83
N LYS A 203 -8.35 -13.40 -2.86
CA LYS A 203 -8.58 -14.01 -4.20
C LYS A 203 -7.28 -14.43 -4.91
N LYS A 204 -6.16 -13.79 -4.57
CA LYS A 204 -4.81 -14.01 -5.15
C LYS A 204 -3.76 -13.53 -4.15
N PRO A 205 -2.47 -13.90 -4.31
CA PRO A 205 -1.41 -13.36 -3.48
C PRO A 205 -1.39 -11.82 -3.50
N ILE A 206 -1.18 -11.23 -2.33
CA ILE A 206 -1.12 -9.77 -2.16
C ILE A 206 0.33 -9.29 -2.08
N LEU A 207 0.57 -8.04 -2.45
CA LEU A 207 1.86 -7.41 -2.21
C LEU A 207 2.06 -7.16 -0.71
N HIS A 208 3.31 -7.26 -0.23
CA HIS A 208 3.66 -6.92 1.15
C HIS A 208 3.31 -5.45 1.45
N GLY A 209 2.68 -5.17 2.59
CA GLY A 209 2.42 -3.79 3.04
C GLY A 209 3.71 -2.98 3.13
N LEU A 210 4.79 -3.60 3.63
CA LEU A 210 6.12 -3.01 3.70
C LEU A 210 6.78 -2.74 2.33
N CYS A 211 6.38 -3.44 1.26
CA CYS A 211 6.81 -3.10 -0.09
C CYS A 211 6.20 -1.75 -0.49
N SER A 212 4.87 -1.63 -0.33
CA SER A 212 4.14 -0.39 -0.62
C SER A 212 4.59 0.78 0.25
N PHE A 213 4.94 0.53 1.51
CA PHE A 213 5.62 1.48 2.39
C PHE A 213 6.96 1.95 1.83
N GLY A 214 7.79 1.03 1.31
CA GLY A 214 9.04 1.40 0.65
C GLY A 214 8.81 2.22 -0.63
N PHE A 215 7.79 1.87 -1.41
CA PHE A 215 7.37 2.67 -2.55
C PHE A 215 6.99 4.09 -2.11
N ALA A 216 6.17 4.20 -1.07
CA ALA A 216 5.73 5.47 -0.53
C ALA A 216 6.90 6.36 -0.08
N ALA A 217 7.76 5.79 0.76
CA ALA A 217 8.87 6.51 1.35
C ALA A 217 9.86 7.03 0.29
N ARG A 218 10.19 6.22 -0.73
CA ARG A 218 11.16 6.65 -1.75
C ARG A 218 10.63 7.77 -2.65
N HIS A 219 9.33 7.79 -2.92
CA HIS A 219 8.72 8.88 -3.69
C HIS A 219 8.74 10.20 -2.91
N VAL A 220 8.47 10.13 -1.61
CA VAL A 220 8.58 11.30 -0.71
C VAL A 220 10.02 11.77 -0.62
N LEU A 221 10.96 10.83 -0.46
CA LEU A 221 12.39 11.11 -0.44
C LEU A 221 12.84 11.80 -1.75
N LYS A 222 12.40 11.30 -2.90
CA LYS A 222 12.69 11.94 -4.18
C LYS A 222 12.08 13.34 -4.26
N HIS A 223 10.78 13.46 -4.00
CA HIS A 223 10.01 14.66 -4.26
C HIS A 223 10.37 15.82 -3.33
N TYR A 224 10.59 15.55 -2.04
CA TYR A 224 10.82 16.58 -1.03
C TYR A 224 12.24 16.67 -0.49
N ALA A 225 13.04 15.62 -0.69
CA ALA A 225 14.43 15.60 -0.24
C ALA A 225 15.42 15.43 -1.39
N ASN A 226 14.99 15.42 -2.65
CA ASN A 226 15.87 15.27 -3.81
C ASN A 226 16.78 14.03 -3.71
N ASN A 227 16.22 12.90 -3.23
CA ASN A 227 16.97 11.66 -2.97
C ASN A 227 18.15 11.80 -1.98
N ASP A 228 18.16 12.85 -1.15
CA ASP A 228 19.10 13.03 -0.06
C ASP A 228 18.65 12.22 1.17
N VAL A 229 19.29 11.07 1.37
CA VAL A 229 18.97 10.14 2.46
C VAL A 229 19.24 10.74 3.85
N SER A 230 20.10 11.77 3.96
CA SER A 230 20.41 12.40 5.24
C SER A 230 19.25 13.22 5.81
N LYS A 231 18.31 13.61 4.94
CA LYS A 231 17.09 14.37 5.29
C LYS A 231 15.96 13.47 5.79
N PHE A 232 16.07 12.15 5.61
CA PHE A 232 15.06 11.22 6.14
C PHE A 232 15.23 11.08 7.65
N LYS A 233 14.16 11.34 8.41
CA LYS A 233 14.15 11.18 9.87
C LYS A 233 13.23 10.07 10.31
N SER A 234 11.95 10.16 10.00
CA SER A 234 11.00 9.12 10.35
C SER A 234 9.83 9.04 9.37
N ILE A 235 9.13 7.92 9.43
CA ILE A 235 7.90 7.65 8.69
C ILE A 235 6.99 6.80 9.56
N ASN A 236 5.69 7.08 9.51
CA ASN A 236 4.66 6.27 10.13
C ASN A 236 3.60 5.94 9.08
N LEU A 237 3.16 4.68 9.04
CA LEU A 237 2.15 4.20 8.12
C LEU A 237 1.21 3.24 8.84
N ARG A 238 -0.09 3.33 8.51
CA ARG A 238 -1.09 2.32 8.88
C ARG A 238 -1.54 1.61 7.62
N ASP A 239 -1.41 0.30 7.62
CA ASP A 239 -1.91 -0.58 6.57
C ASP A 239 -3.42 -0.81 6.78
N LEU A 240 -4.19 -0.71 5.69
CA LEU A 240 -5.62 -0.99 5.68
C LEU A 240 -5.89 -2.06 4.62
N VAL A 241 -6.27 -3.26 5.07
CA VAL A 241 -6.67 -4.36 4.18
C VAL A 241 -8.08 -4.08 3.66
N LYS A 242 -8.20 -3.97 2.33
CA LYS A 242 -9.41 -3.50 1.62
C LYS A 242 -10.28 -4.63 1.07
N GLU A 243 -10.32 -5.77 1.75
CA GLU A 243 -11.09 -6.96 1.33
C GLU A 243 -12.63 -6.81 1.46
N THR A 244 -13.09 -5.59 1.67
CA THR A 244 -14.50 -5.20 1.65
C THR A 244 -14.97 -4.64 0.31
N GLY A 245 -14.11 -4.53 -0.71
CA GLY A 245 -14.54 -4.25 -2.10
C GLY A 245 -13.86 -3.11 -2.85
N GLU A 246 -12.57 -2.81 -2.64
CA GLU A 246 -11.90 -1.83 -3.53
C GLU A 246 -10.35 -1.96 -3.57
N LEU A 247 -9.71 -1.14 -4.42
CA LEU A 247 -8.28 -1.09 -4.82
C LEU A 247 -7.26 -1.29 -3.68
N VAL A 248 -6.44 -2.35 -3.76
CA VAL A 248 -5.31 -2.64 -2.88
C VAL A 248 -4.31 -1.47 -2.94
N LEU A 249 -4.27 -0.69 -1.86
CA LEU A 249 -3.58 0.60 -1.70
C LEU A 249 -3.96 1.66 -2.74
N SER A 250 -5.06 2.33 -2.44
CA SER A 250 -5.32 3.68 -2.92
C SER A 250 -5.26 4.59 -1.71
N GLU A 251 -4.31 5.53 -1.69
CA GLU A 251 -4.19 6.62 -0.70
C GLU A 251 -3.38 6.31 0.58
N ALA A 252 -2.20 5.70 0.41
CA ALA A 252 -1.14 6.00 1.36
C ALA A 252 -0.77 7.47 1.20
N TYR A 253 -0.91 8.24 2.27
CA TYR A 253 -0.46 9.61 2.28
C TYR A 253 0.71 9.76 3.24
N VAL A 254 1.68 10.56 2.86
CA VAL A 254 2.80 10.91 3.74
C VAL A 254 2.65 12.36 4.13
N ASP A 255 2.60 12.59 5.45
CA ASP A 255 2.66 13.89 6.10
C ASP A 255 4.10 14.15 6.50
N LEU A 256 4.73 15.16 5.89
CA LEU A 256 6.04 15.64 6.32
C LEU A 256 5.86 16.77 7.33
N ARG A 257 6.52 16.62 8.48
CA ARG A 257 6.60 17.65 9.52
C ARG A 257 8.04 18.11 9.64
N ASP A 258 8.25 19.42 9.63
CA ASP A 258 9.55 19.99 9.97
C ASP A 258 9.83 19.73 11.45
N THR A 259 11.01 19.21 11.76
CA THR A 259 11.44 18.90 13.14
C THR A 259 12.15 20.06 13.82
N LEU A 260 12.19 21.23 13.18
CA LEU A 260 12.81 22.44 13.71
C LEU A 260 11.72 23.35 14.27
N GLU A 261 11.70 23.51 15.60
CA GLU A 261 11.07 24.64 16.25
C GLU A 261 11.70 25.94 15.71
N GLU A 262 11.06 26.55 14.70
CA GLU A 262 10.79 27.98 14.60
C GLU A 262 10.26 28.32 13.18
N GLY A 263 8.95 28.59 13.10
CA GLY A 263 8.39 29.44 12.04
C GLY A 263 7.65 28.73 10.89
N LYS A 264 6.34 28.57 11.09
CA LYS A 264 5.30 28.12 10.13
C LYS A 264 5.45 26.68 9.62
N ASP A 265 4.77 25.78 10.32
CA ASP A 265 4.48 24.41 9.90
C ASP A 265 3.94 24.37 8.45
N ALA A 266 4.76 23.95 7.50
CA ALA A 266 4.32 23.63 6.15
C ALA A 266 4.03 22.13 6.09
N GLU A 267 2.82 21.73 6.48
CA GLU A 267 2.31 20.37 6.27
C GLU A 267 2.40 20.05 4.76
N LYS A 268 3.01 18.93 4.36
CA LYS A 268 3.12 18.52 2.95
C LYS A 268 2.51 17.13 2.75
N LEU A 269 1.58 17.02 1.81
CA LEU A 269 0.77 15.83 1.54
C LEU A 269 1.11 15.21 0.18
N VAL A 270 1.67 13.99 0.17
CA VAL A 270 1.81 13.17 -1.05
C VAL A 270 0.88 11.99 -0.98
N ILE A 271 -0.02 11.85 -1.95
CA ILE A 271 -0.83 10.64 -2.13
C ILE A 271 -0.14 9.71 -3.12
N LEU A 272 -0.03 8.45 -2.70
CA LEU A 272 0.49 7.37 -3.51
C LEU A 272 -0.64 6.44 -3.93
N GLN A 273 -0.74 6.27 -5.24
CA GLN A 273 -1.60 5.25 -5.84
C GLN A 273 -0.68 4.23 -6.52
N THR A 274 -0.50 3.08 -5.87
CA THR A 274 0.09 1.90 -6.51
C THR A 274 -1.03 1.19 -7.25
N ARG A 275 -1.04 1.26 -8.58
CA ARG A 275 -2.05 0.56 -9.39
C ARG A 275 -1.44 -0.73 -9.92
N PRO A 276 -2.07 -1.90 -9.73
CA PRO A 276 -1.70 -3.07 -10.52
C PRO A 276 -1.97 -2.79 -11.99
N LYS A 277 -1.11 -3.31 -12.87
CA LYS A 277 -1.21 -3.22 -14.33
C LYS A 277 -2.66 -3.36 -14.80
N LEU A 278 -3.25 -2.25 -15.26
CA LEU A 278 -4.25 -2.33 -16.32
C LEU A 278 -3.54 -3.06 -17.46
N LYS A 279 -4.13 -4.12 -18.01
CA LYS A 279 -3.62 -4.71 -19.25
C LYS A 279 -3.26 -3.56 -20.20
N GLU A 280 -1.98 -3.42 -20.51
CA GLU A 280 -1.56 -2.83 -21.77
C GLU A 280 -2.14 -3.74 -22.84
N GLU A 281 -3.37 -3.42 -23.24
CA GLU A 281 -4.00 -3.72 -24.52
C GLU A 281 -5.50 -3.45 -24.37
N THR A 282 -5.87 -2.18 -24.53
CA THR A 282 -6.87 -1.74 -25.50
C THR A 282 -7.02 -0.23 -25.34
N SER A 283 -6.31 0.54 -26.15
CA SER A 283 -6.75 1.90 -26.41
C SER A 283 -8.14 1.80 -27.05
N VAL A 284 -9.19 1.95 -26.23
CA VAL A 284 -10.57 1.95 -26.74
C VAL A 284 -10.79 3.18 -27.62
N ASN A 285 -10.02 4.25 -27.37
CA ASN A 285 -10.00 5.51 -28.12
C ASN A 285 -11.41 6.04 -28.36
N ALA A 286 -12.21 6.08 -27.29
CA ALA A 286 -13.63 6.36 -27.36
C ALA A 286 -14.11 7.09 -26.09
N VAL A 287 -15.17 7.87 -26.27
CA VAL A 287 -15.88 8.57 -25.19
C VAL A 287 -17.22 7.90 -24.95
N PHE A 288 -17.49 7.57 -23.69
CA PHE A 288 -18.70 6.89 -23.25
C PHE A 288 -19.48 7.80 -22.30
N GLN A 289 -20.76 8.01 -22.57
CA GLN A 289 -21.63 8.83 -21.74
C GLN A 289 -22.73 7.96 -21.12
N TRP A 290 -23.01 8.14 -19.84
CA TRP A 290 -24.14 7.54 -19.13
C TRP A 290 -25.17 8.59 -18.80
N GLU A 291 -26.42 8.29 -19.10
CA GLU A 291 -27.61 9.06 -18.75
C GLU A 291 -28.46 8.20 -17.83
N ILE A 292 -28.42 8.53 -16.54
CA ILE A 292 -29.13 7.78 -15.50
C ILE A 292 -30.44 8.50 -15.23
N ALA A 293 -31.56 7.81 -15.46
CA ALA A 293 -32.90 8.36 -15.32
C ALA A 293 -33.54 7.98 -13.98
N LYS A 294 -34.23 8.94 -13.34
CA LYS A 294 -35.05 8.69 -12.14
C LYS A 294 -36.38 9.39 -12.30
N GLY A 295 -37.48 8.65 -12.17
CA GLY A 295 -38.84 9.20 -12.37
C GLY A 295 -39.08 9.79 -13.75
N GLY A 296 -38.44 9.24 -14.80
CA GLY A 296 -38.60 9.69 -16.20
C GLY A 296 -37.73 10.88 -16.61
N ASN A 297 -36.97 11.49 -15.69
CA ASN A 297 -36.05 12.58 -15.96
C ASN A 297 -34.59 12.13 -15.79
N THR A 298 -33.65 12.77 -16.49
CA THR A 298 -32.21 12.53 -16.30
C THR A 298 -31.79 13.03 -14.92
N ALA A 299 -31.45 12.11 -14.03
CA ALA A 299 -31.03 12.40 -12.66
C ALA A 299 -29.52 12.63 -12.55
N ALA A 300 -28.74 11.94 -13.38
CA ALA A 300 -27.30 12.13 -13.43
C ALA A 300 -26.76 11.84 -14.83
N MET A 301 -25.68 12.54 -15.17
CA MET A 301 -24.85 12.24 -16.33
C MET A 301 -23.42 12.02 -15.89
N TRP A 302 -22.77 11.02 -16.50
CA TRP A 302 -21.37 10.69 -16.28
C TRP A 302 -20.69 10.42 -17.61
N THR A 303 -19.41 10.77 -17.71
CA THR A 303 -18.62 10.53 -18.91
C THR A 303 -17.31 9.84 -18.57
N ILE A 304 -16.99 8.79 -19.33
CA ILE A 304 -15.68 8.15 -19.38
C ILE A 304 -15.03 8.49 -20.73
N ASP A 305 -13.95 9.27 -20.72
CA ASP A 305 -13.17 9.60 -21.91
C ASP A 305 -11.89 8.74 -21.93
N LEU A 306 -11.79 7.84 -22.90
CA LEU A 306 -10.63 6.95 -23.10
C LEU A 306 -9.82 7.33 -24.35
N LYS A 307 -9.89 8.57 -24.83
CA LYS A 307 -9.15 9.02 -26.04
C LYS A 307 -7.69 9.36 -25.77
N SER A 308 -7.31 9.66 -24.53
CA SER A 308 -5.95 10.08 -24.19
C SER A 308 -5.44 9.49 -22.88
N GLY A 309 -4.14 9.19 -22.82
CA GLY A 309 -3.45 8.73 -21.61
C GLY A 309 -4.11 7.55 -20.91
N SER A 310 -4.29 7.66 -19.60
CA SER A 310 -4.96 6.69 -18.72
C SER A 310 -6.50 6.82 -18.69
N GLY A 311 -7.06 7.72 -19.50
CA GLY A 311 -8.48 8.06 -19.52
C GLY A 311 -8.93 9.00 -18.39
N SER A 312 -10.15 9.50 -18.46
CA SER A 312 -10.77 10.34 -17.42
C SER A 312 -12.23 9.96 -17.17
N LEU A 313 -12.67 10.08 -15.92
CA LEU A 313 -14.07 9.92 -15.50
C LEU A 313 -14.53 11.21 -14.82
N TYR A 314 -15.65 11.77 -15.27
CA TYR A 314 -16.21 12.98 -14.69
C TYR A 314 -17.74 13.01 -14.72
N LYS A 315 -18.31 13.75 -13.77
CA LYS A 315 -19.75 14.02 -13.71
C LYS A 315 -20.10 15.11 -14.73
N GLY A 316 -21.16 14.88 -15.50
CA GLY A 316 -21.64 15.77 -16.54
C GLY A 316 -21.64 15.12 -17.93
N ALA A 317 -22.24 15.85 -18.87
CA ALA A 317 -22.25 15.47 -20.28
C ALA A 317 -20.83 15.50 -20.86
N SER A 318 -20.62 14.69 -21.88
CA SER A 318 -19.34 14.60 -22.56
C SER A 318 -18.93 15.94 -23.17
N GLN A 319 -17.66 16.34 -22.94
CA GLN A 319 -17.10 17.59 -23.47
C GLN A 319 -16.85 17.53 -24.98
N SER A 320 -16.72 16.32 -25.52
CA SER A 320 -16.68 16.02 -26.95
C SER A 320 -17.77 15.02 -27.29
N LYS A 321 -18.10 14.85 -28.57
CA LYS A 321 -19.13 13.90 -28.99
C LYS A 321 -18.86 12.50 -28.44
N ALA A 322 -19.79 11.99 -27.63
CA ALA A 322 -19.76 10.61 -27.16
C ALA A 322 -19.85 9.62 -28.33
N ASP A 323 -18.98 8.63 -28.31
CA ASP A 323 -18.95 7.52 -29.25
C ASP A 323 -20.02 6.47 -28.90
N VAL A 324 -20.36 6.34 -27.61
CA VAL A 324 -21.50 5.57 -27.09
C VAL A 324 -22.20 6.33 -25.97
N THR A 325 -23.52 6.37 -26.00
CA THR A 325 -24.37 6.84 -24.91
C THR A 325 -25.22 5.70 -24.37
N PHE A 326 -25.14 5.46 -23.07
CA PHE A 326 -25.93 4.51 -22.31
C PHE A 326 -27.06 5.23 -21.58
N THR A 327 -28.28 4.73 -21.68
CA THR A 327 -29.43 5.27 -20.94
C THR A 327 -30.13 4.15 -20.18
N LEU A 328 -30.31 4.31 -18.88
CA LEU A 328 -30.97 3.33 -18.01
C LEU A 328 -31.53 4.01 -16.75
N SER A 329 -32.39 3.32 -16.02
CA SER A 329 -32.90 3.80 -14.73
C SER A 329 -31.81 3.81 -13.65
N ASP A 330 -31.97 4.63 -12.61
CA ASP A 330 -31.12 4.63 -11.40
C ASP A 330 -31.10 3.24 -10.76
N GLU A 331 -32.24 2.58 -10.69
CA GLU A 331 -32.38 1.23 -10.13
C GLU A 331 -31.60 0.18 -10.95
N ASP A 332 -31.81 0.13 -12.27
CA ASP A 332 -31.10 -0.81 -13.14
C ASP A 332 -29.60 -0.48 -13.22
N PHE A 333 -29.21 0.80 -13.12
CA PHE A 333 -27.81 1.21 -13.05
C PHE A 333 -27.13 0.62 -11.81
N MET A 334 -27.76 0.72 -10.66
CA MET A 334 -27.24 0.13 -9.42
C MET A 334 -27.14 -1.39 -9.51
N GLU A 335 -28.10 -2.08 -10.12
CA GLU A 335 -28.00 -3.54 -10.33
C GLU A 335 -26.87 -3.93 -11.29
N VAL A 336 -26.63 -3.14 -12.35
CA VAL A 336 -25.52 -3.35 -13.30
C VAL A 336 -24.17 -3.14 -12.63
N VAL A 337 -24.02 -2.04 -11.88
CA VAL A 337 -22.77 -1.73 -11.16
C VAL A 337 -22.45 -2.79 -10.10
N GLN A 338 -23.46 -3.30 -9.39
CA GLN A 338 -23.32 -4.38 -8.41
C GLN A 338 -23.14 -5.77 -9.03
N GLY A 339 -23.12 -5.88 -10.37
CA GLY A 339 -23.00 -7.15 -11.08
C GLY A 339 -24.21 -8.09 -10.96
N LYS A 340 -25.32 -7.62 -10.38
CA LYS A 340 -26.58 -8.38 -10.24
C LYS A 340 -27.35 -8.46 -11.56
N LEU A 341 -27.26 -7.40 -12.37
CA LEU A 341 -27.85 -7.35 -13.71
C LEU A 341 -26.74 -7.33 -14.76
N ASN A 342 -26.72 -8.35 -15.63
CA ASN A 342 -25.77 -8.39 -16.73
C ASN A 342 -26.12 -7.31 -17.78
N PRO A 343 -25.17 -6.45 -18.22
CA PRO A 343 -25.43 -5.37 -19.17
C PRO A 343 -26.03 -5.81 -20.50
N GLN A 344 -25.58 -6.95 -21.05
CA GLN A 344 -26.11 -7.48 -22.31
C GLN A 344 -27.57 -7.92 -22.15
N LYS A 345 -27.90 -8.61 -21.05
CA LYS A 345 -29.29 -8.97 -20.72
C LYS A 345 -30.16 -7.73 -20.51
N ALA A 346 -29.64 -6.70 -19.83
CA ALA A 346 -30.35 -5.44 -19.64
C ALA A 346 -30.66 -4.76 -20.97
N PHE A 347 -29.72 -4.81 -21.92
CA PHE A 347 -29.92 -4.24 -23.27
C PHE A 347 -31.00 -4.98 -24.06
N PHE A 348 -30.93 -6.32 -24.12
CA PHE A 348 -31.96 -7.11 -24.81
C PHE A 348 -33.34 -7.02 -24.15
N ALA A 349 -33.40 -6.77 -22.84
CA ALA A 349 -34.65 -6.53 -22.10
C ALA A 349 -35.18 -5.09 -22.24
N GLY A 350 -34.45 -4.19 -22.93
CA GLY A 350 -34.84 -2.79 -23.10
C GLY A 350 -34.63 -1.89 -21.86
N LYS A 351 -34.05 -2.43 -20.79
CA LYS A 351 -33.71 -1.72 -19.54
C LYS A 351 -32.49 -0.81 -19.70
N LEU A 352 -31.52 -1.26 -20.49
CA LEU A 352 -30.38 -0.47 -20.93
C LEU A 352 -30.57 -0.11 -22.40
N LYS A 353 -30.53 1.17 -22.74
CA LYS A 353 -30.52 1.64 -24.12
C LYS A 353 -29.12 2.10 -24.47
N MET A 354 -28.71 1.85 -25.71
CA MET A 354 -27.42 2.27 -26.23
C MET A 354 -27.61 3.02 -27.54
N LYS A 355 -26.90 4.15 -27.69
CA LYS A 355 -26.84 4.94 -28.92
C LYS A 355 -25.37 5.15 -29.31
N GLY A 356 -25.05 5.10 -30.59
CA GLY A 356 -23.67 5.22 -31.08
C GLY A 356 -23.08 3.87 -31.50
N ASN A 357 -21.76 3.72 -31.38
CA ASN A 357 -21.05 2.53 -31.85
C ASN A 357 -21.12 1.39 -30.81
N ILE A 358 -22.10 0.51 -30.97
CA ILE A 358 -22.35 -0.61 -30.05
C ILE A 358 -21.15 -1.58 -29.92
N MET A 359 -20.27 -1.69 -30.92
CA MET A 359 -19.08 -2.55 -30.77
C MET A 359 -18.08 -1.98 -29.76
N LEU A 360 -18.04 -0.65 -29.57
CA LEU A 360 -17.20 -0.03 -28.55
C LEU A 360 -17.72 -0.31 -27.13
N SER A 361 -19.02 -0.52 -26.95
CA SER A 361 -19.56 -0.89 -25.63
C SER A 361 -19.11 -2.29 -25.19
N GLN A 362 -18.89 -3.22 -26.12
CA GLN A 362 -18.33 -4.54 -25.81
C GLN A 362 -16.86 -4.47 -25.37
N LYS A 363 -16.07 -3.57 -25.99
CA LYS A 363 -14.69 -3.30 -25.55
C LYS A 363 -14.66 -2.69 -24.15
N LEU A 364 -15.56 -1.74 -23.90
CA LEU A 364 -15.73 -1.16 -22.57
C LEU A 364 -16.18 -2.22 -21.55
N GLU A 365 -17.12 -3.10 -21.91
CA GLU A 365 -17.53 -4.22 -21.04
C GLU A 365 -16.34 -5.15 -20.74
N ALA A 366 -15.48 -5.46 -21.72
CA ALA A 366 -14.30 -6.27 -21.48
C ALA A 366 -13.33 -5.63 -20.46
N ILE A 367 -13.20 -4.29 -20.48
CA ILE A 367 -12.43 -3.55 -19.48
C ILE A 367 -13.14 -3.58 -18.13
N LEU A 368 -14.43 -3.21 -18.10
CA LEU A 368 -15.20 -3.08 -16.87
C LEU A 368 -15.53 -4.42 -16.21
N LYS A 369 -15.54 -5.55 -16.93
CA LYS A 369 -15.86 -6.88 -16.40
C LYS A 369 -14.87 -7.34 -15.32
N ASP A 370 -13.61 -6.89 -15.41
CA ASP A 370 -12.60 -7.13 -14.38
C ASP A 370 -12.83 -6.25 -13.13
N TYR A 371 -13.66 -5.20 -13.23
CA TYR A 371 -14.04 -4.27 -12.16
C TYR A 371 -15.48 -4.46 -11.64
N ALA A 372 -16.38 -5.08 -12.42
CA ALA A 372 -17.80 -5.28 -12.11
C ALA A 372 -18.08 -6.42 -11.09
N LYS A 373 -17.04 -6.86 -10.37
CA LYS A 373 -17.12 -7.80 -9.23
C LYS A 373 -16.34 -7.27 -8.02
N LEU A 374 -16.44 -5.96 -7.80
CA LEU A 374 -16.05 -5.29 -6.57
C LEU A 374 -17.27 -5.16 -5.65
#